data_AF-A0A9D3XZX9-F1
#
_entry.id   AF-A0A9D3XZX9-F1
#
_cell.length_a   1.000
_cell.length_b   1.000
_cell.length_c   1.000
_cell.angle_alpha   90.00
_cell.angle_beta   90.00
_cell.angle_gamma   90.00
#
_symmetry.space_group_name_H-M   'P 1'
#
loop_
_entity.id
_entity.type
_entity.pdbx_description
1 polymer ?
#
loop_
_entity_poly.entity_id
_entity_poly.type
_entity_poly.pdbx_seq_one_letter_code
_entity_poly.pdbx_strand_id
1 'polypeptide(L)' 'MSTCKAVVLAVILALCTGISRGQCPATCHCDGTVVRCKGQQLLTIPLSLPDATTYLDLYNNSIASLPADALQRLTNLKTL' A
#
# COMPACT_ATOMS: atom_id res chain seq x y z
N MET A 1 0.45 -8.66 13.12
CA MET A 1 -0.10 -10.00 12.88
C MET A 1 -1.52 -9.81 12.40
N SER A 2 -1.76 -10.19 11.15
CA SER A 2 -3.05 -10.06 10.47
C SER A 2 -4.14 -10.76 11.30
N THR A 3 -5.06 -9.99 11.89
CA THR A 3 -6.28 -10.55 12.45
C THR A 3 -7.47 -9.93 11.75
N CYS A 4 -7.68 -10.41 10.52
CA CYS A 4 -8.96 -10.36 9.81
C CYS A 4 -9.90 -11.49 10.28
N LYS A 5 -9.76 -11.95 11.53
CA LYS A 5 -10.56 -13.04 12.12
C LYS A 5 -11.15 -12.50 13.42
N ALA A 6 -12.49 -12.51 13.50
CA ALA A 6 -13.33 -12.24 14.67
C ALA A 6 -13.97 -10.85 14.84
N VAL A 7 -14.29 -10.10 13.77
CA VAL A 7 -15.46 -9.19 13.82
C VAL A 7 -16.67 -9.89 13.18
N VAL A 8 -16.81 -11.16 13.59
CA VAL A 8 -17.99 -12.00 13.47
C VAL A 8 -18.82 -11.63 14.68
N LEU A 9 -19.71 -10.67 14.54
CA LEU A 9 -21.02 -10.65 15.17
C LEU A 9 -21.71 -9.37 14.68
N ALA A 10 -22.52 -9.56 13.65
CA ALA A 10 -23.73 -8.82 13.34
C ALA A 10 -23.79 -7.32 13.71
N VAL A 11 -23.96 -6.50 12.67
CA VAL A 11 -24.54 -5.13 12.75
C VAL A 11 -23.59 -4.04 13.24
N ILE A 12 -22.88 -3.38 12.31
CA ILE A 12 -22.89 -1.92 12.07
C ILE A 12 -22.13 -1.70 10.75
N LEU A 13 -22.74 -0.91 9.87
CA LEU A 13 -22.51 -0.89 8.43
C LEU A 13 -21.09 -0.48 8.00
N ALA A 14 -20.52 -1.28 7.09
CA ALA A 14 -19.82 -0.82 5.88
C ALA A 14 -18.83 0.37 6.00
N LEU A 15 -17.79 0.29 6.84
CA LEU A 15 -16.74 1.32 6.92
C LEU A 15 -15.34 0.89 6.47
N CYS A 16 -15.19 -0.27 5.82
CA CYS A 16 -13.90 -0.66 5.21
C CYS A 16 -13.96 -0.89 3.69
N THR A 17 -15.01 -0.45 3.00
CA THR A 17 -15.04 -0.44 1.52
C THR A 17 -14.37 0.82 1.00
N GLY A 18 -13.06 0.96 1.26
CA GLY A 18 -12.25 1.92 0.54
C GLY A 18 -12.20 1.49 -0.93
N ILE A 19 -12.89 2.22 -1.81
CA ILE A 19 -12.79 2.01 -3.26
C ILE A 19 -11.45 2.60 -3.71
N SER A 20 -10.37 1.84 -3.57
CA SER A 20 -9.09 2.20 -4.17
C SER A 20 -9.06 1.69 -5.60
N ARG A 21 -9.02 2.60 -6.58
CA ARG A 21 -8.68 2.28 -7.97
C ARG A 21 -7.21 1.83 -8.00
N GLY A 22 -7.01 0.53 -7.78
CA GLY A 22 -5.73 -0.11 -7.53
C GLY A 22 -5.79 -0.99 -6.29
N GLN A 23 -5.44 -2.26 -6.43
CA GLN A 23 -5.40 -3.20 -5.31
C GLN A 23 -4.23 -2.83 -4.39
N CYS A 24 -4.46 -2.66 -3.09
CA CYS A 24 -3.36 -2.55 -2.13
C CYS A 24 -2.52 -3.84 -2.16
N PRO A 25 -1.18 -3.77 -2.27
CA PRO A 25 -0.35 -4.97 -2.22
C PRO A 25 -0.57 -5.75 -0.92
N ALA A 26 -0.58 -7.08 -0.99
CA ALA A 26 -0.78 -7.93 0.20
C ALA A 26 0.33 -7.76 1.27
N THR A 27 1.50 -7.32 0.84
CA THR A 27 2.65 -7.01 1.71
C THR A 27 2.58 -5.62 2.31
N CYS A 28 1.61 -4.77 1.92
CA CYS A 28 1.53 -3.39 2.37
C CYS A 28 0.21 -3.13 3.11
N HIS A 29 0.19 -2.02 3.86
CA HIS A 29 -0.99 -1.49 4.48
C HIS A 29 -1.35 -0.15 3.83
N CYS A 30 -2.57 -0.04 3.32
CA CYS A 30 -3.04 1.17 2.65
C CYS A 30 -4.16 1.84 3.46
N ASP A 31 -4.11 3.17 3.49
CA ASP A 31 -5.04 4.02 4.23
C ASP A 31 -5.30 5.29 3.40
N GLY A 32 -6.46 5.35 2.72
CA GLY A 32 -6.74 6.36 1.71
C GLY A 32 -5.70 6.33 0.57
N THR A 33 -4.90 7.38 0.46
CA THR A 33 -3.83 7.54 -0.54
C THR A 33 -2.42 7.24 0.02
N VAL A 34 -2.35 6.76 1.25
CA VAL A 34 -1.11 6.44 1.96
C VAL A 34 -0.84 4.95 1.86
N VAL A 35 0.32 4.57 1.34
CA VAL A 35 0.77 3.18 1.24
C VAL A 35 1.99 2.97 2.12
N ARG A 36 1.88 2.04 3.07
CA ARG A 36 2.94 1.71 4.04
C ARG A 36 3.41 0.28 3.81
N CYS A 37 4.64 0.13 3.34
CA CYS A 37 5.31 -1.14 3.02
C CYS A 37 6.60 -1.32 3.85
N LYS A 38 6.69 -0.69 5.02
CA LYS A 38 7.87 -0.73 5.88
C LYS A 38 8.19 -2.14 6.37
N GLY A 39 9.46 -2.53 6.32
CA GLY A 39 9.94 -3.77 6.96
C GLY A 39 9.47 -5.07 6.28
N GLN A 40 9.09 -5.02 5.01
CA GLN A 40 8.47 -6.14 4.28
C GLN A 40 9.49 -6.97 3.49
N GLN A 41 10.80 -6.72 3.69
CA GLN A 41 11.89 -7.39 2.98
C GLN A 41 11.76 -7.30 1.45
N LEU A 42 11.17 -6.20 0.96
CA LEU A 42 11.01 -5.99 -0.47
C LEU A 42 12.37 -5.87 -1.14
N LEU A 43 12.56 -6.60 -2.24
CA LEU A 43 13.72 -6.49 -3.12
C LEU A 43 13.49 -5.48 -4.25
N THR A 44 12.21 -5.23 -4.58
CA THR A 44 11.76 -4.31 -5.63
C THR A 44 10.48 -3.61 -5.19
N ILE A 45 10.13 -2.52 -5.87
CA ILE A 45 8.88 -1.80 -5.63
C ILE A 45 7.70 -2.66 -6.15
N PRO A 46 6.61 -2.81 -5.38
CA PRO A 46 5.42 -3.51 -5.86
C PRO A 46 4.83 -2.81 -7.08
N LEU A 47 4.59 -3.53 -8.18
CA LEU A 47 3.93 -2.95 -9.37
C LEU A 47 2.48 -2.54 -9.09
N SER A 48 1.83 -3.20 -8.14
CA SER A 48 0.43 -3.04 -7.79
C SER A 48 0.20 -1.93 -6.75
N LEU A 49 0.64 -0.71 -7.04
CA LEU A 49 0.30 0.47 -6.23
C LEU A 49 -0.92 1.21 -6.81
N PRO A 50 -1.82 1.77 -5.98
CA PRO A 50 -2.89 2.64 -6.46
C PRO A 50 -2.36 3.92 -7.11
N ASP A 51 -2.94 4.36 -8.23
CA ASP A 51 -2.50 5.59 -8.94
C ASP A 51 -2.69 6.86 -8.10
N ALA A 52 -3.63 6.81 -7.14
CA ALA A 52 -3.91 7.88 -6.21
C ALA A 52 -2.89 7.96 -5.06
N THR A 53 -1.86 7.12 -5.01
CA THR A 53 -0.87 7.12 -3.93
C THR A 53 -0.18 8.47 -3.82
N THR A 54 -0.28 9.13 -2.67
CA THR A 54 0.38 10.41 -2.37
C THR A 54 1.59 10.24 -1.45
N TYR A 55 1.62 9.15 -0.69
CA TYR A 55 2.68 8.82 0.26
C TYR A 55 2.99 7.33 0.16
N LEU A 56 4.26 6.97 -0.03
CA LEU A 56 4.72 5.59 -0.14
C LEU A 56 5.89 5.35 0.81
N ASP A 57 5.67 4.63 1.91
CA ASP A 57 6.74 4.28 2.86
C ASP A 57 7.35 2.91 2.52
N LEU A 58 8.60 2.94 2.05
CA LEU A 58 9.42 1.75 1.74
C LEU A 58 10.56 1.53 2.75
N TYR A 59 10.51 2.16 3.93
CA TYR A 59 11.61 2.11 4.88
C TYR A 59 11.91 0.68 5.37
N ASN A 60 13.18 0.41 5.72
CA ASN A 60 13.63 -0.90 6.23
C ASN A 60 13.31 -2.08 5.29
N ASN A 61 13.47 -1.88 3.97
CA ASN A 61 13.42 -2.94 2.96
C ASN A 61 14.82 -3.19 2.38
N SER A 62 14.93 -4.19 1.51
CA SER A 62 16.18 -4.61 0.86
C SER A 62 16.20 -4.24 -0.63
N ILE A 63 15.58 -3.10 -0.97
CA ILE A 63 15.51 -2.60 -2.34
C ILE A 63 16.90 -2.06 -2.71
N ALA A 64 17.57 -2.73 -3.65
CA ALA A 64 18.94 -2.39 -4.04
C ALA A 64 19.04 -1.20 -4.99
N SER A 65 18.03 -1.02 -5.85
CA SER A 65 17.96 0.08 -6.80
C SER A 65 16.51 0.46 -7.10
N LEU A 66 16.32 1.72 -7.45
CA LEU A 66 15.04 2.29 -7.84
C LEU A 66 15.13 2.72 -9.30
N PRO A 67 14.61 1.93 -10.25
CA PRO A 67 14.69 2.30 -11.65
C PRO A 67 13.83 3.56 -11.93
N ALA A 68 14.27 4.38 -12.88
CA ALA A 68 13.71 5.72 -13.11
C ALA A 68 12.22 5.72 -13.50
N ASP A 69 11.72 4.59 -13.99
CA ASP A 69 10.33 4.36 -14.39
C ASP A 69 9.46 3.75 -13.27
N ALA A 70 10.06 3.25 -12.18
CA ALA A 70 9.37 2.51 -11.13
C ALA A 70 8.22 3.30 -10.47
N LEU A 71 8.35 4.63 -10.42
CA LEU A 71 7.38 5.53 -9.80
C LEU A 71 6.70 6.46 -10.82
N GLN A 72 7.01 6.36 -12.11
CA GLN A 72 6.48 7.28 -13.13
C GLN A 72 4.95 7.26 -13.23
N ARG A 73 4.33 6.09 -12.96
CA ARG A 73 2.87 5.95 -12.92
C ARG A 73 2.23 6.69 -11.74
N LEU A 74 2.96 6.89 -10.65
CA LEU A 74 2.47 7.52 -9.42
C LEU A 74 2.56 9.04 -9.51
N THR A 75 1.80 9.63 -10.43
CA THR A 75 1.82 11.08 -10.71
C THR A 75 1.38 11.95 -9.53
N ASN A 76 0.66 11.37 -8.58
CA ASN A 76 0.20 12.04 -7.35
C ASN A 76 1.18 11.91 -6.18
N LEU A 77 2.29 11.18 -6.34
CA LEU A 77 3.24 10.91 -5.26
C LEU A 77 3.94 12.19 -4.83
N LYS A 78 3.86 12.49 -3.52
CA LYS A 78 4.49 13.67 -2.90
C LYS A 78 5.60 13.30 -1.95
N THR A 79 5.56 12.08 -1.40
CA THR A 79 6.50 11.62 -0.38
C THR A 79 6.80 10.14 -0.57
N LEU A 80 8.08 9.80 -0.45
CA LEU A 80 8.66 8.46 -0.60
C LEU A 80 9.58 8.17 0.60
#